data_AF-A0A538PK44-F1
#
_entry.id   AF-A0A538PK44-F1
#
_cell.length_a   1.000
_cell.length_b   1.000
_cell.length_c   1.000
_cell.angle_alpha   90.00
_cell.angle_beta   90.00
_cell.angle_gamma   90.00
#
_symmetry.space_group_name_H-M   'P 1'
#
loop_
_entity.id
_entity.type
_entity.pdbx_description
1 polymer ?
#
loop_
_entity_poly.entity_id
_entity_poly.type
_entity_poly.pdbx_seq_one_letter_code
_entity_poly.pdbx_strand_id
1 'polypeptide(L)'
;MPEVLAEHPFIDALDAARTAAFTASEWDAYILAGIAIQNERGALSVAEKRGEQRGKQWGLQQAVEALCDVSGIELTDERQRELLELDAAELRALLARLRERRSWPA
;
A
#
# COMPACT_ATOMS: atom_id res chain seq x y z
N MET A 1 19.46 28.35 6.97
CA MET A 1 19.41 28.87 5.58
C MET A 1 18.13 29.68 5.46
N PRO A 2 18.15 30.92 4.92
CA PRO A 2 16.93 31.70 4.70
C PRO A 2 15.90 30.93 3.88
N GLU A 3 14.61 31.04 4.22
CA GLU A 3 13.50 30.29 3.58
C GLU A 3 13.40 30.57 2.08
N VAL A 4 13.66 31.81 1.65
CA VAL A 4 13.69 32.22 0.23
C VAL A 4 14.72 31.44 -0.61
N LEU A 5 15.77 30.90 0.01
CA LEU A 5 16.77 30.07 -0.69
C LEU A 5 16.39 28.59 -0.76
N ALA A 6 15.32 28.18 -0.06
CA ALA A 6 14.79 26.82 -0.12
C ALA A 6 13.81 26.61 -1.30
N GLU A 7 13.41 27.68 -1.97
CA GLU A 7 12.51 27.64 -3.12
C GLU A 7 13.27 27.59 -4.46
N HIS A 8 12.57 27.12 -5.50
CA HIS A 8 13.08 27.17 -6.87
C HIS A 8 13.12 28.62 -7.39
N PRO A 9 14.12 28.99 -8.21
CA PRO A 9 15.22 28.16 -8.71
C PRO A 9 16.47 28.19 -7.81
N PHE A 10 16.44 28.91 -6.70
CA PHE A 10 17.62 29.17 -5.86
C PHE A 10 18.20 27.91 -5.24
N ILE A 11 17.34 26.95 -4.87
CA ILE A 11 17.79 25.67 -4.34
C ILE A 11 18.58 24.85 -5.37
N ASP A 12 18.17 24.88 -6.64
CA ASP A 12 18.84 24.17 -7.73
C ASP A 12 20.20 24.82 -8.02
N ALA A 13 20.25 26.15 -8.05
CA ALA A 13 21.50 26.89 -8.25
C ALA A 13 22.49 26.65 -7.11
N LEU A 14 22.01 26.54 -5.87
CA LEU A 14 22.84 26.23 -4.71
C LEU A 14 23.36 24.79 -4.75
N ASP A 15 22.55 23.82 -5.18
CA ASP A 15 22.99 22.43 -5.33
C ASP A 15 24.02 22.29 -6.47
N ALA A 16 23.80 22.96 -7.60
CA ALA A 16 24.78 23.06 -8.67
C ALA A 16 26.09 23.69 -8.20
N ALA A 17 26.04 24.77 -7.42
CA ALA A 17 27.23 25.41 -6.86
C ALA A 17 27.98 24.49 -5.88
N ARG A 18 27.25 23.71 -5.07
CA ARG A 18 27.84 22.74 -4.12
C ARG A 18 28.53 21.58 -4.82
N THR A 19 27.95 21.09 -5.90
CA THR A 19 28.45 19.92 -6.64
C THR A 19 29.46 20.29 -7.74
N ALA A 20 29.62 21.57 -8.06
CA ALA A 20 30.50 22.05 -9.15
C ALA A 20 31.98 21.63 -9.01
N ALA A 21 32.46 21.44 -7.79
CA ALA A 21 33.85 21.07 -7.51
C ALA A 21 34.03 19.58 -7.16
N PHE A 22 32.98 18.77 -7.27
CA PHE A 22 33.06 17.35 -6.95
C PHE A 22 34.06 16.63 -7.86
N THR A 23 34.90 15.82 -7.22
CA THR A 23 35.67 14.76 -7.87
C THR A 23 34.75 13.65 -8.36
N ALA A 24 35.26 12.77 -9.22
CA ALA A 24 34.49 11.62 -9.71
C ALA A 24 33.96 10.75 -8.55
N SER A 25 34.77 10.50 -7.51
CA SER A 25 34.34 9.74 -6.33
C SER A 25 33.26 10.43 -5.51
N GLU A 26 33.28 11.77 -5.44
CA GLU A 26 32.23 12.53 -4.76
C GLU A 26 30.93 12.54 -5.55
N TRP A 27 31.01 12.58 -6.89
CA TRP A 27 29.87 12.38 -7.77
C TRP A 27 29.23 11.00 -7.59
N ASP A 28 30.04 9.93 -7.58
CA ASP A 28 29.54 8.58 -7.35
C ASP A 28 28.84 8.46 -5.99
N ALA A 29 29.44 9.01 -4.94
CA ALA A 29 28.86 9.02 -3.60
C ALA A 29 27.53 9.80 -3.55
N TYR A 30 27.46 10.96 -4.19
CA TYR A 30 26.25 11.78 -4.27
C TYR A 30 25.12 11.07 -5.02
N ILE A 31 25.43 10.45 -6.16
CA ILE A 31 24.46 9.67 -6.95
C ILE A 31 23.97 8.46 -6.16
N LEU A 32 24.88 7.69 -5.53
CA LEU A 32 24.51 6.53 -4.73
C LEU A 32 23.62 6.91 -3.54
N ALA A 33 23.92 8.03 -2.86
CA ALA A 33 23.07 8.54 -1.80
C ALA A 33 21.67 8.92 -2.32
N GLY A 34 21.59 9.57 -3.48
CA GLY A 34 20.32 9.87 -4.14
C GLY A 34 19.51 8.61 -4.46
N ILE A 35 20.16 7.59 -5.02
CA ILE A 35 19.53 6.28 -5.32
C ILE A 35 19.02 5.62 -4.04
N ALA A 36 19.81 5.60 -2.96
CA ALA A 36 19.41 5.02 -1.69
C ALA A 36 18.13 5.68 -1.15
N ILE A 37 18.08 7.02 -1.12
CA ILE A 37 16.91 7.78 -0.67
C ILE A 37 15.66 7.47 -1.53
N GLN A 38 15.82 7.40 -2.84
CA GLN A 38 14.69 7.09 -3.74
C GLN A 38 14.23 5.64 -3.59
N ASN A 39 15.15 4.70 -3.39
CA ASN A 39 14.82 3.30 -3.14
C ASN A 39 14.04 3.14 -1.83
N GLU A 40 14.45 3.80 -0.75
CA GLU A 40 13.74 3.79 0.53
C GLU A 40 12.32 4.35 0.38
N ARG A 41 12.18 5.50 -0.29
CA ARG A 41 10.86 6.10 -0.59
C ARG A 41 10.00 5.19 -1.46
N GLY A 42 10.58 4.57 -2.49
CA GLY A 42 9.90 3.61 -3.35
C GLY A 42 9.44 2.38 -2.58
N ALA A 43 10.29 1.83 -1.72
CA ALA A 43 9.97 0.70 -0.87
C ALA A 43 8.81 1.02 0.10
N LEU A 44 8.84 2.20 0.73
CA LEU A 44 7.76 2.67 1.59
C LEU A 44 6.44 2.81 0.83
N SER A 45 6.46 3.47 -0.34
CA SER A 45 5.26 3.64 -1.18
C SER A 45 4.64 2.29 -1.59
N VAL A 46 5.47 1.30 -1.93
CA VAL A 46 5.01 -0.06 -2.24
C VAL A 46 4.44 -0.75 -0.99
N ALA A 47 5.09 -0.60 0.16
CA ALA A 47 4.63 -1.18 1.42
C ALA A 47 3.27 -0.62 1.85
N GLU A 48 3.06 0.69 1.75
CA GLU A 48 1.80 1.38 2.03
C GLU A 48 0.68 0.88 1.11
N LYS A 49 0.92 0.83 -0.21
CA LYS A 49 -0.06 0.31 -1.18
C LYS A 49 -0.45 -1.15 -0.88
N ARG A 50 0.53 -2.01 -0.60
CA ARG A 50 0.27 -3.40 -0.20
C ARG A 50 -0.49 -3.48 1.12
N GLY A 51 -0.16 -2.62 2.09
CA GLY A 51 -0.86 -2.50 3.35
C GLY A 51 -2.33 -2.13 3.17
N GLU A 52 -2.61 -1.12 2.35
CA GLU A 52 -3.98 -0.70 2.02
C GLU A 52 -4.77 -1.81 1.32
N GLN A 53 -4.15 -2.51 0.35
CA GLN A 53 -4.78 -3.64 -0.35
C GLN A 53 -5.14 -4.77 0.62
N ARG A 54 -4.19 -5.19 1.47
CA ARG A 54 -4.43 -6.20 2.51
C ARG A 54 -5.50 -5.76 3.51
N GLY A 55 -5.46 -4.49 3.93
CA GLY A 55 -6.46 -3.94 4.85
C GLY A 55 -7.87 -3.96 4.27
N LYS A 56 -8.01 -3.64 2.97
CA LYS A 56 -9.30 -3.76 2.26
C LYS A 56 -9.78 -5.22 2.18
N GLN A 57 -8.90 -6.17 1.87
CA GLN A 57 -9.25 -7.59 1.81
C GLN A 57 -9.67 -8.11 3.19
N TRP A 58 -8.87 -7.83 4.23
CA TRP A 58 -9.18 -8.22 5.60
C TRP A 58 -10.51 -7.61 6.09
N GLY A 59 -10.75 -6.33 5.81
CA GLY A 59 -12.02 -5.68 6.14
C GLY A 59 -13.24 -6.33 5.44
N LEU A 60 -13.07 -6.84 4.21
CA LEU A 60 -14.12 -7.58 3.51
C LEU A 60 -14.36 -8.97 4.11
N GLN A 61 -13.30 -9.69 4.52
CA GLN A 61 -13.43 -10.96 5.22
C GLN A 61 -14.20 -10.79 6.53
N GLN A 62 -13.82 -9.80 7.35
CA GLN A 62 -14.51 -9.46 8.59
C GLN A 62 -15.97 -9.06 8.35
N ALA A 63 -16.27 -8.37 7.24
CA ALA A 63 -17.65 -8.02 6.88
C ALA A 63 -18.49 -9.26 6.51
N VAL A 64 -17.90 -10.25 5.83
CA VAL A 64 -18.57 -11.53 5.54
C VAL A 64 -18.82 -12.30 6.83
N GLU A 65 -17.82 -12.42 7.70
CA GLU A 65 -17.95 -13.07 9.01
C GLU A 65 -19.07 -12.45 9.85
N ALA A 66 -19.06 -11.11 9.99
CA ALA A 66 -20.09 -10.38 10.73
C ALA A 66 -21.48 -10.54 10.11
N LEU A 67 -21.59 -10.55 8.78
CA LEU A 67 -22.87 -10.76 8.11
C LEU A 67 -23.40 -12.17 8.33
N CYS A 68 -22.53 -13.18 8.27
CA CYS A 68 -22.89 -14.56 8.55
C CYS A 68 -23.40 -14.73 9.98
N ASP A 69 -22.70 -14.16 10.96
CA ASP A 69 -23.11 -14.17 12.37
C ASP A 69 -24.51 -13.56 12.58
N VAL A 70 -24.71 -12.32 12.11
CA VAL A 70 -26.00 -11.62 12.24
C VAL A 70 -27.13 -12.28 11.45
N SER A 71 -26.82 -12.98 10.36
CA SER A 71 -27.81 -13.67 9.52
C SER A 71 -28.05 -15.12 9.93
N GLY A 72 -27.31 -15.65 10.92
CA GLY A 72 -27.38 -17.05 11.34
C GLY A 72 -26.86 -18.04 10.28
N ILE A 73 -25.96 -17.60 9.40
CA ILE A 73 -25.31 -18.45 8.39
C ILE A 73 -24.09 -19.10 9.05
N GLU A 74 -24.10 -20.43 9.14
CA GLU A 74 -22.98 -21.17 9.71
C GLU A 74 -21.73 -21.06 8.83
N LEU A 75 -20.63 -20.56 9.41
CA LEU A 75 -19.30 -20.60 8.81
C LEU A 75 -18.58 -21.86 9.29
N THR A 76 -18.67 -22.92 8.50
CA THR A 76 -17.90 -24.15 8.73
C THR A 76 -16.42 -23.92 8.43
N ASP A 77 -15.55 -24.81 8.93
CA ASP A 77 -14.11 -24.75 8.66
C ASP A 77 -13.78 -24.72 7.16
N GLU A 78 -14.60 -25.37 6.33
CA GLU A 78 -14.46 -25.35 4.87
C GLU A 78 -14.74 -23.96 4.29
N ARG A 79 -15.85 -23.34 4.72
CA ARG A 79 -16.24 -21.98 4.28
C ARG A 79 -15.26 -20.93 4.77
N GLN A 80 -14.71 -21.12 5.96
CA GLN A 80 -13.68 -20.24 6.51
C GLN A 80 -12.38 -20.37 5.70
N ARG A 81 -12.00 -21.58 5.28
CA ARG A 81 -10.86 -21.78 4.37
C ARG A 81 -11.13 -21.15 3.01
N GLU A 82 -12.30 -21.36 2.42
CA GLU A 82 -12.72 -20.71 1.17
C GLU A 82 -12.58 -19.18 1.28
N LEU A 83 -13.11 -18.58 2.35
CA LEU A 83 -13.07 -17.14 2.59
C LEU A 83 -11.64 -16.56 2.66
N LEU A 84 -10.68 -17.32 3.20
CA LEU A 84 -9.29 -16.90 3.33
C LEU A 84 -8.55 -16.91 1.99
N GLU A 85 -8.98 -17.76 1.04
CA GLU A 85 -8.38 -17.85 -0.30
C GLU A 85 -8.94 -16.80 -1.27
N LEU A 86 -10.11 -16.22 -1.00
CA LEU A 86 -10.74 -15.24 -1.88
C LEU A 86 -10.00 -13.90 -1.90
N ASP A 87 -9.90 -13.32 -3.10
CA ASP A 87 -9.39 -11.97 -3.30
C ASP A 87 -10.43 -10.88 -2.99
N ALA A 88 -10.02 -9.62 -3.04
CA ALA A 88 -10.90 -8.50 -2.70
C ALA A 88 -12.09 -8.28 -3.67
N ALA A 89 -12.05 -8.78 -4.90
CA ALA A 89 -13.16 -8.71 -5.83
C ALA A 89 -14.16 -9.84 -5.54
N GLU A 90 -13.65 -11.05 -5.33
CA GLU A 90 -14.44 -12.23 -4.98
C GLU A 90 -15.15 -12.06 -3.64
N LEU A 91 -14.47 -11.53 -2.62
CA LEU A 91 -15.07 -11.21 -1.33
C LEU A 91 -16.22 -10.20 -1.44
N ARG A 92 -16.09 -9.18 -2.31
CA ARG A 92 -17.18 -8.22 -2.55
C ARG A 92 -18.37 -8.89 -3.22
N ALA A 93 -18.13 -9.75 -4.19
CA ALA A 93 -19.19 -10.49 -4.87
C ALA A 93 -19.90 -11.46 -3.89
N LEU A 94 -19.14 -12.17 -3.05
CA LEU A 94 -19.67 -13.02 -2.01
C LEU A 94 -20.52 -12.22 -1.02
N LEU A 95 -20.00 -11.10 -0.51
CA LEU A 95 -20.73 -10.23 0.41
C LEU A 95 -22.04 -9.70 -0.20
N ALA A 96 -22.03 -9.28 -1.47
CA ALA A 96 -23.23 -8.84 -2.18
C ALA A 96 -24.27 -9.97 -2.26
N ARG A 97 -23.84 -11.18 -2.66
CA ARG A 97 -24.71 -12.35 -2.77
C ARG A 97 -25.29 -12.77 -1.41
N LEU A 98 -24.49 -12.74 -0.35
CA LEU A 98 -24.94 -13.03 1.02
C LEU A 98 -25.99 -12.02 1.49
N ARG A 99 -25.82 -10.73 1.18
CA ARG A 99 -26.80 -9.69 1.52
C ARG A 99 -28.15 -9.90 0.82
N GLU A 100 -28.12 -10.38 -0.42
CA GLU A 100 -29.33 -10.63 -1.21
C GLU A 100 -30.04 -11.94 -0.83
N ARG A 101 -29.28 -13.04 -0.75
CA ARG A 101 -29.85 -14.40 -0.63
C ARG A 101 -29.90 -14.92 0.79
N ARG A 102 -29.14 -14.30 1.72
CA ARG A 102 -28.98 -14.73 3.12
C ARG A 102 -28.61 -16.21 3.26
N SER A 103 -27.84 -16.73 2.31
CA SER A 103 -27.37 -18.11 2.32
C SER A 103 -26.01 -18.21 1.65
N TRP A 104 -25.15 -19.08 2.18
CA TRP A 104 -23.86 -19.37 1.58
C TRP A 104 -24.05 -19.94 0.16
N PRO A 105 -23.21 -19.54 -0.82
CA PRO A 105 -23.18 -20.18 -2.14
C PRO A 105 -23.07 -21.71 -2.05
N ALA A 106 -23.85 -22.42 -2.85
CA ALA A 106 -23.63 -23.85 -3.10
C ALA A 106 -22.52 -24.03 -4.15
#